data_AF-A0A7C6Q8L0-F1
#
_entry.id   AF-A0A7C6Q8L0-F1
#
_cell.length_a   1.000
_cell.length_b   1.000
_cell.length_c   1.000
_cell.angle_alpha   90.00
_cell.angle_beta   90.00
_cell.angle_gamma   90.00
#
_symmetry.space_group_name_H-M   'P 1'
#
loop_
_entity.id
_entity.type
_entity.pdbx_description
1 polymer ?
#
loop_
_entity_poly.entity_id
_entity_poly.type
_entity_poly.pdbx_seq_one_letter_code
_entity_poly.pdbx_strand_id
1 'polypeptide(L)'
;LTGAGITYILKNYAAMARNSTENLIPDKISPHCLRHSKAMHLLQAGVNLVYIRDILGHVSIQTTEIYARADSKQKREALEKTYASVLPVTEVKNPSWEKNPELKNWLKSLGH
;
A
#
# COMPACT_ATOMS: atom_id res chain seq x y z
N LEU A 1 12.00 -6.11 -29.96
CA LEU A 1 10.82 -5.24 -29.74
C LEU A 1 11.26 -3.99 -29.01
N THR A 2 11.01 -2.80 -29.54
CA THR A 2 11.25 -1.53 -28.83
C THR A 2 10.12 -1.25 -27.83
N GLY A 3 10.35 -0.40 -26.82
CA GLY A 3 9.32 -0.04 -25.83
C GLY A 3 8.05 0.57 -26.45
N ALA A 4 8.20 1.25 -27.58
CA ALA A 4 7.08 1.74 -28.40
C ALA A 4 6.26 0.58 -29.01
N GLY A 5 6.90 -0.48 -29.48
CA GLY A 5 6.24 -1.67 -30.03
C GLY A 5 5.42 -2.43 -28.98
N ILE A 6 5.95 -2.59 -27.76
CA ILE A 6 5.20 -3.21 -26.64
C ILE A 6 3.98 -2.38 -26.30
N THR A 7 4.14 -1.05 -26.24
CA THR A 7 3.02 -0.13 -25.95
C THR A 7 1.95 -0.18 -27.04
N TYR A 8 2.35 -0.28 -28.30
CA TYR A 8 1.42 -0.41 -29.44
C TYR A 8 0.59 -1.69 -29.34
N ILE A 9 1.25 -2.84 -29.12
CA ILE A 9 0.57 -4.13 -28.94
C ILE A 9 -0.40 -4.06 -27.75
N LEU A 10 0.05 -3.49 -26.63
CA LEU A 10 -0.75 -3.34 -25.42
C LEU A 10 -2.04 -2.54 -25.66
N LYS A 11 -1.94 -1.43 -26.39
CA LYS A 11 -3.10 -0.59 -26.74
C LYS A 11 -4.10 -1.36 -27.60
N ASN A 12 -3.62 -2.19 -28.53
CA ASN A 12 -4.49 -2.96 -29.41
C ASN A 12 -5.31 -3.99 -28.62
N TYR A 13 -4.66 -4.75 -27.72
CA TYR A 13 -5.36 -5.68 -26.83
C TYR A 13 -6.30 -4.98 -25.84
N ALA A 14 -5.91 -3.81 -25.32
CA ALA A 14 -6.79 -3.02 -24.45
C ALA A 14 -8.05 -2.56 -25.19
N ALA A 15 -7.93 -2.14 -26.46
CA ALA A 15 -9.07 -1.78 -27.29
C ALA A 15 -10.00 -2.99 -27.53
N MET A 16 -9.43 -4.16 -27.82
CA MET A 16 -10.21 -5.40 -27.98
C MET A 16 -10.96 -5.76 -26.69
N ALA A 17 -10.29 -5.71 -25.54
CA ALA A 17 -10.89 -6.10 -24.27
C ALA A 17 -11.94 -5.08 -23.76
N ARG A 18 -11.83 -3.80 -24.12
CA ARG A 18 -12.90 -2.80 -23.86
C ARG A 18 -14.20 -3.12 -24.61
N ASN A 19 -14.11 -3.72 -25.79
CA ASN A 19 -15.29 -4.13 -26.55
C ASN A 19 -15.98 -5.37 -25.94
N SER A 20 -15.25 -6.20 -25.20
CA SER A 20 -15.77 -7.44 -24.59
C SER A 20 -16.23 -7.28 -23.14
N THR A 21 -15.72 -6.27 -22.43
CA THR A 21 -16.06 -5.99 -21.03
C THR A 21 -16.24 -4.50 -20.84
N GLU A 22 -17.48 -4.07 -20.59
CA GLU A 22 -17.74 -2.66 -20.28
C GLU A 22 -17.03 -2.27 -18.97
N ASN A 23 -16.22 -1.22 -19.07
CA ASN A 23 -15.74 -0.41 -17.94
C ASN A 23 -14.65 -0.99 -17.02
N LEU A 24 -14.02 -2.12 -17.34
CA LEU A 24 -12.95 -2.69 -16.50
C LEU A 24 -11.54 -2.14 -16.80
N ILE A 25 -11.34 -1.54 -17.98
CA ILE A 25 -10.00 -1.18 -18.47
C ILE A 25 -9.81 0.35 -18.44
N PRO A 26 -8.82 0.89 -17.71
CA PRO A 26 -8.53 2.32 -17.67
C PRO A 26 -8.22 2.90 -19.05
N ASP A 27 -8.59 4.16 -19.29
CA ASP A 27 -8.34 4.87 -20.55
C ASP A 27 -6.84 4.94 -20.91
N LYS A 28 -6.00 5.15 -19.89
CA LYS A 28 -4.54 5.17 -20.02
C LYS A 28 -3.95 3.85 -19.51
N ILE A 29 -3.46 3.04 -20.44
CA ILE A 29 -2.70 1.81 -20.15
C ILE A 29 -1.28 1.94 -20.68
N SER A 30 -0.31 1.53 -19.87
CA SER A 30 1.10 1.46 -20.23
C SER A 30 1.76 0.24 -19.58
N PRO A 31 2.93 -0.21 -20.07
CA PRO A 31 3.67 -1.29 -19.43
C PRO A 31 3.98 -1.00 -17.94
N HIS A 32 4.22 0.27 -17.59
CA HIS A 32 4.45 0.68 -16.21
C HIS A 32 3.21 0.54 -15.34
N CYS A 33 2.02 0.85 -15.86
CA CYS A 33 0.75 0.67 -15.14
C CYS A 33 0.53 -0.81 -14.79
N LEU A 34 0.73 -1.72 -15.76
CA LEU A 34 0.59 -3.16 -15.54
C LEU A 34 1.58 -3.69 -14.52
N ARG A 35 2.84 -3.23 -14.59
CA ARG A 35 3.87 -3.59 -13.60
C ARG A 35 3.46 -3.16 -12.19
N HIS A 36 2.94 -1.94 -12.05
CA HIS A 36 2.50 -1.42 -10.77
C HIS A 36 1.29 -2.19 -10.22
N SER A 37 0.27 -2.44 -11.05
CA SER A 37 -0.90 -3.24 -10.66
C SER A 37 -0.52 -4.65 -10.21
N LYS A 38 0.39 -5.32 -10.93
CA LYS A 38 0.89 -6.64 -10.54
C LYS A 38 1.64 -6.60 -9.21
N ALA A 39 2.50 -5.60 -9.02
CA ALA A 39 3.23 -5.40 -7.77
C ALA A 39 2.28 -5.21 -6.59
N MET A 40 1.29 -4.34 -6.75
CA MET A 40 0.32 -4.05 -5.70
C MET A 40 -0.53 -5.28 -5.38
N HIS A 41 -0.98 -6.05 -6.37
CA HIS A 41 -1.73 -7.29 -6.12
C HIS A 41 -0.90 -8.32 -5.34
N LEU A 42 0.39 -8.48 -5.68
CA LEU A 42 1.27 -9.38 -4.93
C LEU A 42 1.48 -8.89 -3.49
N LEU A 43 1.63 -7.59 -3.31
CA LEU A 43 1.77 -6.99 -1.98
C LEU A 43 0.51 -7.17 -1.14
N GLN A 44 -0.67 -6.94 -1.72
CA GLN A 44 -1.96 -7.16 -1.07
C GLN A 44 -2.19 -8.62 -0.70
N ALA A 45 -1.65 -9.55 -1.49
CA ALA A 45 -1.66 -10.98 -1.19
C ALA A 45 -0.66 -11.39 -0.09
N GLY A 46 0.10 -10.44 0.48
CA GLY A 46 1.06 -10.69 1.55
C GLY A 46 2.41 -11.24 1.08
N VAL A 47 2.71 -11.16 -0.22
CA VAL A 47 4.02 -11.59 -0.74
C VAL A 47 5.09 -10.61 -0.27
N ASN A 48 6.19 -11.13 0.27
CA ASN A 48 7.28 -10.29 0.76
C ASN A 48 7.94 -9.51 -0.40
N LEU A 49 8.23 -8.23 -0.13
CA LEU A 49 8.80 -7.25 -1.05
C LEU A 49 10.06 -7.72 -1.79
N VAL A 50 10.90 -8.53 -1.14
CA VAL A 50 12.10 -9.12 -1.74
C VAL A 50 11.72 -10.00 -2.94
N TYR A 51 10.68 -10.84 -2.77
CA TYR A 51 10.19 -11.70 -3.86
C TYR A 51 9.45 -10.91 -4.93
N ILE A 52 8.67 -9.89 -4.57
CA ILE A 52 8.00 -9.02 -5.55
C ILE A 52 9.03 -8.33 -6.45
N ARG A 53 10.12 -7.82 -5.86
CA ARG A 53 11.23 -7.22 -6.59
C ARG A 53 11.89 -8.20 -7.55
N ASP A 54 12.12 -9.43 -7.10
CA ASP A 54 12.76 -10.47 -7.92
C ASP A 54 11.83 -10.92 -9.07
N ILE A 55 10.52 -11.08 -8.81
CA ILE A 55 9.48 -11.38 -9.81
C ILE A 55 9.36 -10.27 -10.86
N LEU A 56 9.49 -9.01 -10.45
CA LEU A 56 9.39 -7.86 -11.35
C LEU A 56 10.73 -7.45 -11.96
N GLY A 57 11.83 -8.09 -11.57
CA GLY A 57 13.19 -7.94 -12.08
C GLY A 57 13.88 -6.62 -11.70
N HIS A 58 14.87 -6.66 -10.80
CA HIS A 58 15.87 -5.61 -10.44
C HIS A 58 15.47 -4.13 -10.59
N VAL A 59 14.20 -3.78 -10.37
CA VAL A 59 13.75 -2.39 -10.57
C VAL A 59 14.27 -1.58 -9.38
N SER A 60 15.18 -0.65 -9.68
CA SER A 60 15.76 0.43 -8.85
C SER A 60 15.25 0.53 -7.40
N ILE A 61 16.18 0.69 -6.45
CA ILE A 61 15.93 0.90 -5.01
C ILE A 61 14.80 1.92 -4.73
N GLN A 62 14.62 2.94 -5.59
CA GLN A 62 13.51 3.90 -5.52
C GLN A 62 12.11 3.26 -5.57
N THR A 63 11.90 2.24 -6.39
CA THR A 63 10.62 1.51 -6.45
C THR A 63 10.41 0.62 -5.23
N THR A 64 11.48 0.14 -4.60
CA THR A 64 11.40 -0.69 -3.40
C THR A 64 10.91 0.12 -2.18
N GLU A 65 11.31 1.39 -2.07
CA GLU A 65 10.83 2.28 -1.01
C GLU A 65 9.31 2.52 -1.08
N ILE A 66 8.78 2.74 -2.29
CA ILE A 66 7.33 2.94 -2.51
C ILE A 66 6.55 1.71 -2.04
N TYR A 67 7.04 0.51 -2.34
CA TYR A 67 6.38 -0.73 -1.90
C TYR A 67 6.50 -0.97 -0.39
N ALA A 68 7.63 -0.62 0.24
CA ALA A 68 7.79 -0.68 1.70
C ALA A 68 6.82 0.26 2.44
N ARG A 69 6.63 1.48 1.91
CA ARG A 69 5.63 2.42 2.44
C ARG A 69 4.21 1.88 2.28
N ALA A 70 3.90 1.21 1.15
CA ALA A 70 2.61 0.59 0.93
C ALA A 70 2.34 -0.59 1.87
N ASP A 71 3.32 -1.49 2.10
CA ASP A 71 3.24 -2.60 3.07
C ASP A 71 2.92 -2.07 4.47
N SER A 72 3.61 -1.01 4.89
CA SER A 72 3.43 -0.39 6.20
C SER A 72 2.01 0.16 6.38
N LYS A 73 1.46 0.77 5.32
CA LYS A 73 0.07 1.25 5.31
C LYS A 73 -0.92 0.09 5.39
N GLN A 74 -0.72 -0.98 4.62
CA GLN A 74 -1.62 -2.13 4.64
C GLN A 74 -1.61 -2.88 5.96
N LYS A 75 -0.43 -3.08 6.56
CA LYS A 75 -0.32 -3.66 7.90
C LYS A 75 -1.08 -2.84 8.93
N ARG A 76 -0.97 -1.51 8.89
CA ARG A 76 -1.74 -0.62 9.77
C ARG A 76 -3.25 -0.73 9.52
N GLU A 77 -3.69 -0.72 8.27
CA GLU A 77 -5.12 -0.89 7.93
C GLU A 77 -5.68 -2.26 8.34
N ALA A 78 -4.92 -3.34 8.15
CA ALA A 78 -5.30 -4.69 8.59
C ALA A 78 -5.37 -4.78 10.11
N LEU A 79 -4.42 -4.14 10.79
CA LEU A 79 -4.36 -4.06 12.23
C LEU A 79 -5.53 -3.25 12.80
N GLU A 80 -5.85 -2.08 12.24
CA GLU A 80 -7.02 -1.26 12.60
C GLU A 80 -8.34 -2.01 12.38
N LYS A 81 -8.50 -2.72 11.27
CA LYS A 81 -9.68 -3.56 10.99
C LYS A 81 -9.84 -4.70 12.00
N THR A 82 -8.73 -5.29 12.43
CA THR A 82 -8.75 -6.37 13.43
C THR A 82 -9.03 -5.81 14.82
N TYR A 83 -8.38 -4.70 15.21
CA TYR A 83 -8.62 -4.03 16.49
C TYR A 83 -10.07 -3.56 16.67
N ALA A 84 -10.76 -3.15 15.60
CA ALA A 84 -12.18 -2.80 15.67
C ALA A 84 -13.09 -3.97 16.10
N SER A 85 -12.68 -5.22 15.86
CA SER A 85 -13.45 -6.43 16.20
C SER A 85 -13.07 -7.07 17.55
N VAL A 86 -11.88 -6.73 18.08
CA VAL A 86 -11.30 -7.39 19.27
C VAL A 86 -11.49 -6.55 20.55
N LEU A 87 -11.89 -5.28 20.42
CA LEU A 87 -12.28 -4.49 21.58
C LEU A 87 -13.69 -4.91 22.06
N PRO A 88 -13.86 -5.38 23.31
CA PRO A 88 -15.09 -5.06 24.01
C PRO A 88 -15.17 -3.53 24.08
N VAL A 89 -16.36 -2.96 24.31
CA VAL A 89 -16.47 -1.55 24.73
C VAL A 89 -15.80 -1.42 26.11
N THR A 90 -14.48 -1.49 26.17
CA THR A 90 -13.70 -1.07 27.32
C THR A 90 -13.47 0.40 27.09
N GLU A 91 -14.25 1.17 27.83
CA GLU A 91 -14.00 2.55 28.24
C GLU A 91 -12.62 3.04 27.82
N VAL A 92 -12.59 4.21 27.18
CA VAL A 92 -11.43 5.10 27.21
C VAL A 92 -11.14 5.38 28.68
N LYS A 93 -10.46 4.45 29.38
CA LYS A 93 -9.87 4.72 30.66
C LYS A 93 -8.74 5.67 30.34
N ASN A 94 -8.98 6.94 30.67
CA ASN A 94 -7.96 7.97 30.71
C ASN A 94 -6.64 7.33 31.14
N PRO A 95 -5.59 7.42 30.31
CA PRO A 95 -4.31 6.79 30.60
C PRO A 95 -3.89 7.09 32.03
N SER A 96 -3.42 6.08 32.76
CA SER A 96 -3.08 6.20 34.19
C SER A 96 -2.09 7.32 34.52
N TRP A 97 -1.31 7.77 33.54
CA TRP A 97 -0.38 8.89 33.66
C TRP A 97 -1.06 10.26 33.84
N GLU A 98 -2.34 10.40 33.48
CA GLU A 98 -3.11 11.63 33.68
C GLU A 98 -3.49 11.86 35.16
N LYS A 99 -3.43 10.79 35.96
CA LYS A 99 -3.69 10.82 37.41
C LYS A 99 -2.46 11.21 38.24
N ASN A 100 -1.27 11.28 37.62
CA ASN A 100 -0.05 11.66 38.32
C ASN A 100 0.29 13.15 38.03
N PRO A 101 0.01 14.06 38.97
CA PRO A 101 0.27 15.49 38.78
C PRO A 101 1.76 15.81 38.62
N GLU A 102 2.67 15.03 39.21
CA GLU A 102 4.12 15.23 39.07
C GLU A 102 4.58 14.91 37.65
N LEU A 103 4.09 13.79 37.09
CA LEU A 103 4.44 13.37 35.73
C LEU A 103 3.92 14.38 34.68
N LYS A 104 2.74 14.96 34.91
CA LYS A 104 2.16 15.98 34.04
C LYS A 104 2.97 17.29 34.07
N ASN A 105 3.47 17.67 35.24
CA ASN A 105 4.33 18.85 35.37
C ASN A 105 5.70 18.62 34.73
N TRP A 106 6.26 17.42 34.89
CA TRP A 106 7.52 17.03 34.25
C TRP A 106 7.41 17.03 32.71
N LEU A 107 6.35 16.44 32.15
CA LEU A 107 6.11 16.46 30.70
C LEU A 107 5.95 17.88 30.15
N LYS A 108 5.28 18.78 30.89
CA LYS A 108 5.16 20.19 30.50
C LYS A 108 6.49 20.93 30.53
N SER A 109 7.42 20.52 31.40
CA SER A 109 8.75 21.13 31.50
C SER A 109 9.69 20.79 30.34
N LEU A 110 9.39 19.71 29.59
CA LEU A 110 10.16 19.29 28.40
C LEU A 110 9.79 20.07 27.13
N GLY A 111 8.73 20.88 27.18
CA GLY A 111 8.18 21.61 26.02
C GLY A 111 8.56 23.09 25.95
N HIS A 112 9.53 23.54 26.75
CA HIS A 112 10.13 24.88 26.66
C HIS A 112 11.60 24.80 26.25
#